data_AF-W6TSV6-F1
#
_entry.id   AF-W6TSV6-F1
#
_cell.length_a   1.000
_cell.length_b   1.000
_cell.length_c   1.000
_cell.angle_alpha   90.00
_cell.angle_beta   90.00
_cell.angle_gamma   90.00
#
_symmetry.space_group_name_H-M   'P 1'
#
loop_
_entity.id
_entity.type
_entity.pdbx_description
1 polymer ?
#
loop_
_entity_poly.entity_id
_entity_poly.type
_entity_poly.pdbx_seq_one_letter_code
_entity_poly.pdbx_strand_id
1 'polypeptide(L)'
;MAKKYITNPTQRYDGPDFEEYCISASKYLSANRDRVSCVSCPLNNLCIPGFEEQVRKLQNGENPSLTEGCSFKPEQLTTDSLFEGLNEEQINFVKKHIPNL
;
A
#
# COMPACT_ATOMS: atom_id res chain seq x y z
N MET A 1 -22.06 -18.30 -0.04
CA MET A 1 -21.69 -16.97 0.49
C MET A 1 -20.24 -16.76 0.13
N ALA A 2 -19.89 -15.71 -0.61
CA ALA A 2 -18.49 -15.39 -0.88
C ALA A 2 -17.81 -15.02 0.45
N LYS A 3 -16.66 -15.64 0.75
CA LYS A 3 -15.91 -15.36 1.97
C LYS A 3 -15.45 -13.89 1.91
N LYS A 4 -15.75 -13.11 2.95
CA LYS A 4 -15.23 -11.74 3.09
C LYS A 4 -13.98 -11.78 3.94
N TYR A 5 -12.85 -11.33 3.38
CA TYR A 5 -11.59 -11.30 4.11
C TYR A 5 -11.51 -10.09 5.03
N ILE A 6 -10.78 -10.23 6.14
CA ILE A 6 -10.63 -9.18 7.15
C ILE A 6 -9.67 -8.10 6.65
N THR A 7 -10.14 -6.85 6.52
CA THR A 7 -9.29 -5.70 6.15
C THR A 7 -8.83 -4.85 7.33
N ASN A 8 -9.37 -5.11 8.53
CA ASN A 8 -9.06 -4.34 9.74
C ASN A 8 -7.55 -4.45 10.08
N PRO A 9 -6.80 -3.34 10.12
CA PRO A 9 -5.35 -3.38 10.34
C PRO A 9 -4.94 -3.84 11.76
N THR A 10 -5.87 -3.88 12.72
CA THR A 10 -5.62 -4.42 14.07
C THR A 10 -5.91 -5.92 14.19
N GLN A 11 -6.32 -6.55 13.10
CA GLN A 11 -6.57 -7.98 13.01
C GLN A 11 -5.71 -8.60 11.91
N ARG A 12 -5.37 -9.88 12.07
CA ARG A 12 -4.62 -10.59 11.05
C ARG A 12 -5.53 -10.87 9.85
N TYR A 13 -5.03 -10.58 8.65
CA TYR A 13 -5.67 -10.99 7.41
C TYR A 13 -5.79 -12.52 7.33
N ASP A 14 -6.90 -13.02 6.77
CA ASP A 14 -7.27 -14.44 6.76
C ASP A 14 -7.54 -14.99 5.34
N GLY A 15 -7.07 -14.28 4.31
CA GLY A 15 -7.23 -14.64 2.90
C GLY A 15 -5.96 -15.15 2.23
N PRO A 16 -5.99 -15.33 0.90
CA PRO A 16 -4.84 -15.75 0.10
C PRO A 16 -3.67 -14.79 0.23
N ASP A 17 -2.47 -15.31 0.38
CA ASP A 17 -1.29 -14.46 0.52
C ASP A 17 -0.99 -13.67 -0.78
N PHE A 18 -0.51 -12.44 -0.60
CA PHE A 18 -0.01 -11.57 -1.66
C PHE A 18 1.05 -10.63 -1.10
N GLU A 19 1.81 -9.99 -1.99
CA GLU A 19 2.86 -9.06 -1.61
C GLU A 19 2.40 -7.59 -1.68
N GLU A 20 2.73 -6.84 -0.64
CA GLU A 20 2.51 -5.39 -0.55
C GLU A 20 3.88 -4.71 -0.35
N TYR A 21 4.17 -3.66 -1.12
CA TYR A 21 5.40 -2.90 -0.90
C TYR A 21 5.27 -2.02 0.34
N CYS A 22 6.21 -2.17 1.27
CA CYS A 22 6.27 -1.38 2.49
C CYS A 22 7.40 -0.35 2.41
N ILE A 23 7.04 0.93 2.33
CA ILE A 23 8.00 2.04 2.20
C ILE A 23 9.00 2.06 3.36
N SER A 24 8.54 1.91 4.62
CA SER A 24 9.45 1.95 5.78
C SER A 24 10.46 0.81 5.82
N ALA A 25 10.11 -0.34 5.26
CA ALA A 25 10.97 -1.51 5.21
C ALA A 25 11.74 -1.63 3.89
N SER A 26 11.47 -0.74 2.93
CA SER A 26 12.00 -0.73 1.56
C SER A 26 11.96 -2.11 0.88
N LYS A 27 10.88 -2.88 1.12
CA LYS A 27 10.71 -4.24 0.58
C LYS A 27 9.26 -4.65 0.50
N TYR A 28 9.00 -5.71 -0.27
CA TYR A 28 7.72 -6.39 -0.29
C TYR A 28 7.55 -7.24 0.99
N LEU A 29 6.35 -7.18 1.57
CA LEU A 29 5.96 -7.93 2.75
C LEU A 29 4.67 -8.71 2.47
N SER A 30 4.52 -9.87 3.10
CA SER A 30 3.28 -10.65 3.05
C SER A 30 2.08 -9.85 3.60
N ALA A 31 0.93 -10.05 2.99
CA ALA A 31 -0.36 -9.53 3.41
C ALA A 31 -0.80 -10.03 4.80
N ASN A 32 -0.33 -11.21 5.21
CA ASN A 32 -0.66 -11.87 6.49
C ASN A 32 0.15 -11.37 7.70
N ARG A 33 0.98 -10.33 7.53
CA ARG A 33 1.77 -9.73 8.61
C ARG A 33 0.91 -8.97 9.61
N ASP A 34 1.50 -8.62 10.75
CA ASP A 34 0.92 -7.62 11.65
C ASP A 34 0.91 -6.24 10.97
N ARG A 35 -0.27 -5.65 10.81
CA ARG A 35 -0.49 -4.34 10.16
C ARG A 35 -0.85 -3.25 11.16
N VAL A 36 -0.76 -3.51 12.47
CA VAL A 36 -0.97 -2.49 13.51
C VAL A 36 -0.06 -1.28 13.30
N SER A 37 1.17 -1.50 12.82
CA SER A 37 2.10 -0.42 12.49
C SER A 37 1.63 0.48 11.33
N CYS A 38 0.73 0.02 10.46
CA CYS A 38 0.15 0.89 9.43
C CYS A 38 -0.86 1.89 10.00
N VAL A 39 -1.43 1.66 11.18
CA VAL A 39 -2.34 2.61 11.84
C VAL A 39 -1.60 3.87 12.27
N SER A 40 -0.37 3.71 12.79
CA SER A 40 0.49 4.80 13.24
C SER A 40 1.50 5.29 12.19
N CYS A 41 1.44 4.75 10.96
CA CYS A 41 2.28 5.19 9.86
C CYS A 41 1.87 6.60 9.39
N PRO A 42 2.80 7.52 9.09
CA PRO A 42 2.46 8.81 8.50
C PRO A 42 1.63 8.71 7.20
N LEU A 43 1.81 7.63 6.45
CA LEU A 43 1.04 7.30 5.23
C LEU A 43 -0.16 6.38 5.50
N ASN A 44 -0.73 6.36 6.71
CA ASN A 44 -1.86 5.47 7.04
C ASN A 44 -3.08 5.66 6.12
N ASN A 45 -3.32 6.90 5.71
CA ASN A 45 -4.35 7.34 4.78
C ASN A 45 -4.17 6.73 3.37
N LEU A 46 -3.00 6.18 3.05
CA LEU A 46 -2.71 5.44 1.83
C LEU A 46 -2.55 3.93 2.09
N CYS A 47 -1.85 3.54 3.16
CA CYS A 47 -1.61 2.12 3.49
C CYS A 47 -2.90 1.34 3.72
N ILE A 48 -3.86 1.91 4.46
CA ILE A 48 -5.10 1.20 4.80
C ILE A 48 -6.00 1.06 3.56
N PRO A 49 -6.35 2.14 2.84
CA PRO A 49 -7.20 2.02 1.65
C PRO A 49 -6.55 1.22 0.52
N GLY A 50 -5.22 1.34 0.34
CA GLY A 50 -4.48 0.55 -0.65
C GLY A 50 -4.69 -0.94 -0.42
N PHE A 51 -4.53 -1.41 0.81
CA PHE A 51 -4.76 -2.82 1.14
C PHE A 51 -6.22 -3.25 1.03
N GLU A 52 -7.15 -2.41 1.46
CA GLU A 52 -8.58 -2.68 1.25
C GLU A 52 -8.89 -2.93 -0.22
N GLU A 53 -8.28 -2.14 -1.11
CA GLU A 53 -8.43 -2.32 -2.56
C GLU A 53 -7.77 -3.61 -3.07
N GLN A 54 -6.57 -3.96 -2.61
CA GLN A 54 -5.93 -5.24 -2.98
C GLN A 54 -6.77 -6.44 -2.53
N VAL A 55 -7.32 -6.38 -1.32
CA VAL A 55 -8.22 -7.42 -0.79
C VAL A 55 -9.52 -7.45 -1.61
N ARG A 56 -10.10 -6.29 -1.94
CA ARG A 56 -11.30 -6.21 -2.80
C ARG A 56 -11.06 -6.87 -4.16
N LYS A 57 -9.92 -6.60 -4.80
CA LYS A 57 -9.50 -7.24 -6.06
C LYS A 57 -9.44 -8.76 -5.92
N LEU A 58 -8.77 -9.26 -4.89
CA LEU A 58 -8.69 -10.71 -4.61
C LEU A 58 -10.05 -11.35 -4.40
N GLN A 59 -10.95 -10.69 -3.66
CA GLN A 59 -12.30 -11.18 -3.44
C GLN A 59 -13.12 -11.31 -4.73
N ASN A 60 -12.80 -10.50 -5.74
CA ASN A 60 -13.40 -10.55 -7.06
C ASN A 60 -12.70 -11.53 -8.02
N GLY A 61 -11.63 -12.20 -7.58
CA GLY A 61 -10.80 -13.04 -8.46
C GLY A 61 -9.90 -12.23 -9.40
N GLU A 62 -9.65 -10.96 -9.07
CA GLU A 62 -8.72 -10.08 -9.80
C GLU A 62 -7.31 -10.18 -9.21
N ASN A 63 -6.31 -9.74 -9.97
CA ASN A 63 -4.93 -9.60 -9.48
C ASN A 63 -4.87 -8.48 -8.40
N PRO A 64 -4.31 -8.73 -7.20
CA PRO A 64 -4.18 -7.72 -6.13
C PRO A 64 -3.17 -6.61 -6.43
N SER A 65 -2.39 -6.69 -7.51
CA SER A 65 -1.47 -5.62 -7.87
C SER A 65 -2.23 -4.32 -8.18
N LEU A 66 -1.82 -3.23 -7.52
CA LEU A 66 -2.38 -1.89 -7.75
C LEU A 66 -1.75 -1.21 -8.97
N THR A 67 -0.63 -1.72 -9.46
CA THR A 67 0.17 -1.10 -10.53
C THR A 67 0.31 -1.98 -11.76
N GLU A 68 0.01 -3.27 -11.68
CA GLU A 68 0.09 -4.16 -12.83
C GLU A 68 -0.94 -3.78 -13.89
N GLY A 69 -0.47 -3.59 -15.12
CA GLY A 69 -1.31 -3.12 -16.23
C GLY A 69 -1.53 -1.61 -16.27
N CYS A 70 -1.05 -0.85 -15.29
CA CYS A 70 -1.05 0.61 -15.35
C CYS A 70 0.05 1.11 -16.29
N SER A 71 -0.34 1.83 -17.34
CA SER A 71 0.59 2.57 -18.20
C SER A 71 0.79 3.98 -17.65
N PHE A 72 1.92 4.22 -17.00
CA PHE A 72 2.29 5.55 -16.55
C PHE A 72 3.04 6.28 -17.66
N LYS A 73 2.67 7.53 -17.92
CA LYS A 73 3.46 8.38 -18.81
C LYS A 73 4.73 8.81 -18.08
N PRO A 74 5.94 8.71 -18.66
CA PRO A 74 7.18 9.10 -18.00
C PRO A 74 7.14 10.54 -17.47
N GLU A 75 6.51 11.47 -18.20
CA GLU A 75 6.36 12.87 -17.75
C GLU A 75 5.51 13.06 -16.48
N GLN A 76 4.77 12.04 -16.05
CA GLN A 76 3.95 12.06 -14.83
C GLN A 76 4.68 11.51 -13.61
N LEU A 77 5.87 10.93 -13.78
CA LEU A 77 6.69 10.36 -12.70
C LEU A 77 7.82 11.32 -12.32
N THR A 78 7.47 12.55 -11.94
CA THR A 78 8.43 13.51 -11.39
C THR A 78 8.42 13.44 -9.86
N THR A 79 9.53 13.81 -9.21
CA THR A 79 9.60 13.85 -7.75
C THR A 79 8.50 14.74 -7.15
N ASP A 80 8.16 15.84 -7.82
CA ASP A 80 7.10 16.75 -7.39
C ASP A 80 5.71 16.11 -7.49
N SER A 81 5.42 15.36 -8.56
CA SER A 81 4.14 14.66 -8.71
C SER A 81 4.00 13.47 -7.75
N LEU A 82 5.11 12.82 -7.39
CA LEU A 82 5.12 11.74 -6.38
C LEU A 82 4.71 12.22 -4.98
N PHE A 83 4.88 13.51 -4.70
CA PHE A 83 4.51 14.13 -3.43
C PHE A 83 3.19 14.91 -3.50
N GLU A 84 2.53 14.92 -4.66
CA GLU A 84 1.27 15.62 -4.84
C GLU A 84 0.20 15.05 -3.88
N GLY A 85 -0.46 15.93 -3.12
CA GLY A 85 -1.46 15.55 -2.13
C GLY A 85 -0.91 15.01 -0.81
N LEU A 86 0.42 14.91 -0.64
CA LEU A 86 1.05 14.57 0.64
C LEU A 86 1.35 15.83 1.46
N ASN A 87 1.22 15.73 2.78
CA ASN A 87 1.66 16.79 3.70
C ASN A 87 3.17 16.69 4.01
N GLU A 88 3.72 17.69 4.70
CA GLU A 88 5.16 17.76 4.98
C GLU A 88 5.68 16.55 5.78
N GLU A 89 4.92 16.06 6.76
CA GLU A 89 5.28 14.88 7.56
C GLU A 89 5.40 13.63 6.67
N GLN A 90 4.43 13.44 5.77
CA GLN A 90 4.37 12.34 4.81
C GLN A 90 5.52 12.39 3.80
N ILE A 91 5.80 13.57 3.26
CA ILE A 91 6.92 13.79 2.34
C ILE A 91 8.24 13.45 3.03
N ASN A 92 8.45 13.95 4.25
CA ASN A 92 9.65 13.68 5.03
C ASN A 92 9.80 12.18 5.34
N PHE A 93 8.70 11.50 5.64
CA PHE A 93 8.70 10.04 5.82
C PHE A 93 9.14 9.31 4.54
N VAL A 94 8.62 9.69 3.37
CA VAL A 94 8.99 9.06 2.10
C VAL A 94 10.47 9.30 1.79
N LYS A 95 10.93 10.55 1.85
CA LYS A 95 12.34 10.92 1.60
C LYS A 95 13.33 10.20 2.52
N LYS A 96 12.93 9.95 3.78
CA LYS A 96 13.76 9.21 4.74
C LYS A 96 13.97 7.75 4.36
N HIS A 97 12.96 7.09 3.78
CA HIS A 97 12.98 5.64 3.54
C HIS A 97 13.20 5.25 2.08
N ILE A 98 13.10 6.21 1.15
CA ILE A 98 13.44 6.02 -0.25
C ILE A 98 14.53 7.05 -0.59
N PRO A 99 15.81 6.72 -0.34
CA PRO A 99 16.90 7.61 -0.63
C PRO A 99 17.04 7.81 -2.15
N ASN A 100 17.36 9.03 -2.57
CA ASN A 100 17.53 9.44 -3.97
C ASN A 100 16.23 9.52 -4.80
N LEU A 101 15.09 9.76 -4.15
CA LEU A 101 13.88 10.29 -4.79
C LEU A 101 14.03 11.77 -5.19
#